data_AF-A0A8K0LYQ8-F1
#
_entry.id   AF-A0A8K0LYQ8-F1
#
_cell.length_a   1.000
_cell.length_b   1.000
_cell.length_c   1.000
_cell.angle_alpha   90.00
_cell.angle_beta   90.00
_cell.angle_gamma   90.00
#
_symmetry.space_group_name_H-M   'P 1'
#
loop_
_entity.id
_entity.type
_entity.pdbx_description
1 polymer ?
#
loop_
_entity_poly.entity_id
_entity_poly.type
_entity_poly.pdbx_seq_one_letter_code
_entity_poly.pdbx_strand_id
1 'polypeptide(L)'
;MAGSLPCPSWIWSNNSNVHAAKDRSWFGADYTPLNSTVGHLMGGIQTPVVGIGTVELPVKRSPRATGPRSHGILRLRNVLHVPTGICNVIGSPILDEYDIHTGSSMQNTQGTIMDKQGRTVAYFDPHGKFFQVRLSGPPVGPRVGPTPFDPSAMYWINVRWADSEREKWEASRAGQALRPAEVGPLSTEEKQWLKKHWGGEFKFLASHGLNINKEEDREEGRIILRAILAGSDGDDSDDSDIGRDYPNDDRQEGQLADSYFDADELEFIKKHYGDSLTFMFSFGLKFYKAEDCEEAKSIVSSMMNPDNDDYASD
;
A
#
# COMPACT_ATOMS: atom_id res chain seq x y z
N MET A 1 16.45 26.61 11.50
CA MET A 1 17.67 25.79 11.49
C MET A 1 17.75 25.08 10.16
N ALA A 2 18.73 25.38 9.31
CA ALA A 2 18.92 24.64 8.07
C ALA A 2 19.37 23.22 8.44
N GLY A 3 18.56 22.20 8.15
CA GLY A 3 18.93 20.81 8.37
C GLY A 3 20.24 20.47 7.65
N SER A 4 21.03 19.54 8.20
CA SER A 4 22.25 19.10 7.52
C SER A 4 21.88 18.52 6.14
N LEU A 5 22.58 18.97 5.10
CA LEU A 5 22.38 18.44 3.76
C LEU A 5 22.70 16.93 3.73
N PRO A 6 21.93 16.13 2.97
CA PRO A 6 22.15 14.69 2.92
C PRO A 6 23.52 14.33 2.32
N CYS A 7 24.08 13.23 2.80
CA CYS A 7 25.33 12.68 2.29
C CYS A 7 25.20 12.37 0.79
N PRO A 8 26.10 12.93 -0.06
CA PRO A 8 26.02 12.76 -1.51
C PRO A 8 26.51 11.39 -1.99
N SER A 9 27.30 10.69 -1.17
CA SER A 9 28.10 9.56 -1.62
C SER A 9 27.30 8.27 -1.56
N TRP A 10 26.79 7.87 -2.72
CA TRP A 10 26.20 6.56 -2.99
C TRP A 10 27.18 5.68 -3.74
N ILE A 11 27.78 4.71 -3.05
CA ILE A 11 28.78 3.82 -3.66
C ILE A 11 28.18 2.44 -3.93
N TRP A 12 28.51 1.85 -5.07
CA TRP A 12 28.26 0.43 -5.28
C TRP A 12 29.36 -0.41 -4.60
N SER A 13 28.94 -1.40 -3.81
CA SER A 13 29.83 -2.32 -3.10
C SER A 13 29.35 -3.75 -3.33
N ASN A 14 30.07 -4.48 -4.18
CA ASN A 14 29.77 -5.87 -4.55
C ASN A 14 29.80 -6.84 -3.36
N ASN A 15 30.49 -6.48 -2.28
CA ASN A 15 30.54 -7.27 -1.04
C ASN A 15 29.37 -7.00 -0.08
N SER A 16 28.50 -6.04 -0.39
CA SER A 16 27.32 -5.72 0.43
C SER A 16 26.11 -6.52 -0.01
N ASN A 17 25.36 -7.12 0.93
CA ASN A 17 24.15 -7.89 0.62
C ASN A 17 22.85 -7.10 0.80
N VAL A 18 22.94 -5.80 1.03
CA VAL A 18 21.81 -4.91 1.28
C VAL A 18 22.17 -3.48 0.87
N HIS A 19 21.15 -2.66 0.61
CA HIS A 19 21.31 -1.21 0.47
C HIS A 19 21.30 -0.53 1.84
N ALA A 20 22.06 0.56 1.98
CA ALA A 20 22.04 1.37 3.19
C ALA A 20 22.10 2.86 2.85
N ALA A 21 21.35 3.68 3.57
CA ALA A 21 21.41 5.13 3.48
C ALA A 21 21.65 5.73 4.87
N LYS A 22 22.45 6.79 4.90
CA LYS A 22 22.80 7.51 6.12
C LYS A 22 21.66 8.41 6.59
N ASP A 23 21.06 9.16 5.68
CA ASP A 23 20.18 10.27 6.04
C ASP A 23 18.71 9.95 5.76
N ARG A 24 17.84 10.24 6.73
CA ARG A 24 16.38 10.02 6.64
C ARG A 24 15.73 10.71 5.45
N SER A 25 16.30 11.82 4.98
CA SER A 25 15.76 12.62 3.87
C SER A 25 15.83 11.92 2.51
N TRP A 26 16.56 10.81 2.38
CA TRP A 26 16.58 10.00 1.17
C TRP A 26 15.34 9.11 1.01
N PHE A 27 14.64 8.82 2.10
CA PHE A 27 13.56 7.84 2.11
C PHE A 27 12.20 8.45 1.79
N GLY A 28 11.43 7.69 1.01
CA GLY A 28 10.05 8.02 0.65
C GLY A 28 9.03 7.86 1.79
N ALA A 29 7.76 7.86 1.41
CA ALA A 29 6.63 7.75 2.33
C ALA A 29 6.51 6.34 2.96
N ASP A 30 7.06 5.31 2.33
CA ASP A 30 7.04 3.92 2.79
C ASP A 30 8.07 3.62 3.90
N TYR A 31 8.78 4.64 4.40
CA TYR A 31 9.73 4.47 5.49
C TYR A 31 9.05 3.90 6.73
N THR A 32 9.54 2.76 7.18
CA THR A 32 9.08 2.07 8.38
C THR A 32 10.20 2.07 9.42
N PRO A 33 9.93 2.52 10.67
CA PRO A 33 10.88 2.35 11.76
C PRO A 33 11.22 0.87 11.96
N LEU A 34 12.50 0.59 12.10
CA LEU A 34 13.04 -0.76 12.24
C LEU A 34 14.13 -0.72 13.28
N ASN A 35 14.02 -1.56 14.31
CA ASN A 35 15.11 -1.77 15.26
C ASN A 35 15.89 -3.02 14.82
N SER A 36 17.05 -2.82 14.20
CA SER A 36 17.87 -3.90 13.66
C SER A 36 19.35 -3.50 13.71
N THR A 37 20.22 -4.38 13.23
CA THR A 37 21.66 -4.12 13.15
C THR A 37 22.26 -4.64 11.85
N VAL A 38 23.34 -4.01 11.41
CA VAL A 38 24.17 -4.46 10.29
C VAL A 38 25.62 -4.62 10.70
N GLY A 39 26.30 -5.58 10.09
CA GLY A 39 27.75 -5.76 10.19
C GLY A 39 28.46 -5.38 8.90
N HIS A 40 29.72 -5.80 8.82
CA HIS A 40 30.55 -5.71 7.63
C HIS A 40 31.33 -7.02 7.44
N LEU A 41 31.96 -7.19 6.27
CA LEU A 41 32.55 -8.44 5.79
C LEU A 41 33.62 -9.02 6.72
N MET A 42 34.40 -8.17 7.39
CA MET A 42 35.47 -8.59 8.29
C MET A 42 34.99 -8.99 9.69
N GLY A 43 33.67 -8.94 9.94
CA GLY A 43 33.11 -9.05 11.29
C GLY A 43 33.44 -7.82 12.15
N GLY A 44 32.80 -7.66 13.30
CA GLY A 44 33.07 -6.55 14.22
C GLY A 44 31.82 -5.92 14.81
N ILE A 45 31.96 -4.68 15.28
CA ILE A 45 30.88 -3.93 15.95
C ILE A 45 29.70 -3.79 15.00
N GLN A 46 28.55 -4.26 15.44
CA GLN A 46 27.29 -4.09 14.74
C GLN A 46 26.85 -2.63 14.80
N THR A 47 26.44 -2.10 13.65
CA THR A 47 25.95 -0.75 13.49
C THR A 47 24.42 -0.73 13.57
N PRO A 48 23.81 0.15 14.39
CA PRO A 48 22.36 0.22 14.50
C PRO A 48 21.69 0.61 13.18
N VAL A 49 20.59 -0.07 12.87
CA VAL A 49 19.62 0.30 11.85
C VAL A 49 18.39 0.83 12.56
N VAL A 50 17.87 1.97 12.10
CA VAL A 50 16.72 2.65 12.73
C VAL A 50 15.48 2.72 11.83
N GLY A 51 15.57 2.18 10.62
CA GLY A 51 14.47 2.15 9.66
C GLY A 51 14.79 1.45 8.37
N ILE A 52 13.76 1.25 7.56
CA ILE A 52 13.85 0.65 6.24
C ILE A 52 12.82 1.32 5.31
N GLY A 53 13.11 1.43 4.01
CA GLY A 53 12.15 1.94 3.04
C GLY A 53 12.72 2.04 1.63
N THR A 54 12.00 2.74 0.76
CA THR A 54 12.42 3.00 -0.62
C THR A 54 13.16 4.32 -0.73
N VAL A 55 14.23 4.32 -1.53
CA VAL A 55 14.96 5.52 -1.92
C VAL A 55 14.88 5.70 -3.43
N GLU A 56 14.45 6.87 -3.86
CA GLU A 56 14.42 7.28 -5.26
C GLU A 56 15.54 8.26 -5.54
N LEU A 57 16.63 7.80 -6.15
CA LEU A 57 17.83 8.61 -6.36
C LEU A 57 17.75 9.36 -7.70
N PRO A 58 17.76 10.70 -7.70
CA PRO A 58 17.94 11.47 -8.92
C PRO A 58 19.38 11.33 -9.40
N VAL A 59 19.58 10.74 -10.57
CA VAL A 59 20.89 10.37 -11.11
C VAL A 59 21.08 10.92 -12.52
N LYS A 60 22.35 11.12 -12.91
CA LYS A 60 22.69 11.37 -14.31
C LYS A 60 22.87 10.05 -15.05
N ARG A 61 22.32 9.98 -16.26
CA ARG A 61 22.35 8.77 -17.11
C ARG A 61 23.65 8.63 -17.90
N SER A 62 24.32 9.74 -18.22
CA SER A 62 25.57 9.73 -18.98
C SER A 62 26.40 10.98 -18.68
N PRO A 63 27.75 10.88 -18.69
CA PRO A 63 28.63 12.04 -18.53
C PRO A 63 28.45 13.11 -19.62
N ARG A 64 28.06 12.69 -20.83
CA ARG A 64 27.97 13.56 -22.01
C ARG A 64 26.56 14.09 -22.27
N ALA A 65 25.55 13.52 -21.61
CA ALA A 65 24.17 13.91 -21.85
C ALA A 65 23.84 15.23 -21.12
N THR A 66 23.09 16.10 -21.80
CA THR A 66 22.63 17.40 -21.29
C THR A 66 21.11 17.52 -21.38
N GLY A 67 20.54 18.43 -20.59
CA GLY A 67 19.09 18.71 -20.57
C GLY A 67 18.26 17.68 -19.79
N PRO A 68 16.92 17.86 -19.72
CA PRO A 68 16.06 17.10 -18.81
C PRO A 68 16.13 15.57 -18.98
N ARG A 69 16.26 15.09 -20.23
CA ARG A 69 16.36 13.65 -20.55
C ARG A 69 17.69 13.00 -20.15
N SER A 70 18.69 13.80 -19.74
CA SER A 70 19.97 13.29 -19.23
C SER A 70 19.90 12.78 -17.79
N HIS A 71 18.76 12.99 -17.14
CA HIS A 71 18.49 12.60 -15.77
C HIS A 71 17.55 11.38 -15.72
N GLY A 72 17.60 10.66 -14.61
CA GLY A 72 16.71 9.54 -14.33
C GLY A 72 16.57 9.33 -12.82
N ILE A 73 15.72 8.38 -12.46
CA ILE A 73 15.52 7.93 -11.09
C ILE A 73 16.05 6.50 -10.97
N LEU A 74 17.03 6.28 -10.10
CA LEU A 74 17.46 4.96 -9.68
C LEU A 74 16.71 4.61 -8.39
N ARG A 75 15.73 3.72 -8.50
CA ARG A 75 14.92 3.27 -7.35
C ARG A 75 15.60 2.11 -6.65
N LEU A 76 15.81 2.26 -5.35
CA LEU A 76 16.36 1.23 -4.47
C LEU A 76 15.30 0.87 -3.43
N ARG A 77 14.90 -0.39 -3.37
CA ARG A 77 13.90 -0.91 -2.41
C ARG A 77 14.59 -1.53 -1.21
N ASN A 78 13.87 -1.61 -0.08
CA ASN A 78 14.36 -2.25 1.14
C ASN A 78 15.73 -1.69 1.61
N VAL A 79 15.91 -0.38 1.49
CA VAL A 79 17.14 0.31 1.91
C VAL A 79 17.11 0.45 3.42
N LEU A 80 18.20 0.09 4.09
CA LEU A 80 18.32 0.25 5.55
C LEU A 80 18.77 1.66 5.89
N HIS A 81 18.17 2.28 6.90
CA HIS A 81 18.58 3.57 7.44
C HIS A 81 19.61 3.37 8.55
N VAL A 82 20.84 3.80 8.28
CA VAL A 82 22.03 3.61 9.12
C VAL A 82 22.67 4.98 9.42
N PRO A 83 22.14 5.75 10.40
CA PRO A 83 22.55 7.14 10.65
C PRO A 83 24.02 7.33 10.96
N THR A 84 24.67 6.33 11.56
CA THR A 84 26.08 6.34 11.93
C THR A 84 27.00 5.90 10.79
N GLY A 85 26.46 5.49 9.64
CA GLY A 85 27.24 5.18 8.45
C GLY A 85 28.03 6.39 7.94
N ILE A 86 29.19 6.12 7.34
CA ILE A 86 30.03 7.17 6.72
C ILE A 86 29.45 7.67 5.39
N CYS A 87 28.81 6.79 4.62
CA CYS A 87 28.19 7.10 3.32
C CYS A 87 27.00 6.16 3.06
N ASN A 88 26.34 6.36 1.92
CA ASN A 88 25.29 5.46 1.44
C ASN A 88 25.90 4.33 0.60
N VAL A 89 25.28 3.16 0.62
CA VAL A 89 25.78 1.94 -0.01
C VAL A 89 24.69 1.29 -0.86
N ILE A 90 25.06 0.95 -2.10
CA ILE A 90 24.28 0.15 -3.01
C ILE A 90 24.88 -1.27 -3.00
N GLY A 91 24.20 -2.21 -2.33
CA GLY A 91 24.59 -3.62 -2.32
C GLY A 91 24.04 -4.44 -3.48
N SER A 92 24.24 -5.76 -3.39
CA SER A 92 23.90 -6.74 -4.43
C SER A 92 22.41 -6.82 -4.83
N PRO A 93 21.39 -6.44 -4.03
CA PRO A 93 20.00 -6.51 -4.50
C PRO A 93 19.71 -5.64 -5.73
N ILE A 94 20.58 -4.67 -6.04
CA ILE A 94 20.47 -3.91 -7.32
C ILE A 94 20.58 -4.82 -8.56
N LEU A 95 21.24 -5.97 -8.43
CA LEU A 95 21.51 -6.89 -9.55
C LEU A 95 20.25 -7.62 -10.04
N ASP A 96 19.20 -7.65 -9.21
CA ASP A 96 17.91 -8.24 -9.55
C ASP A 96 17.24 -7.43 -10.68
N GLU A 97 17.35 -6.09 -10.62
CA GLU A 97 16.72 -5.17 -11.57
C GLU A 97 17.69 -4.58 -12.60
N TYR A 98 18.99 -4.56 -12.32
CA TYR A 98 19.98 -3.88 -13.15
C TYR A 98 21.24 -4.72 -13.40
N ASP A 99 21.96 -4.37 -14.45
CA ASP A 99 23.28 -4.91 -14.73
C ASP A 99 24.35 -3.86 -14.46
N ILE A 100 25.41 -4.26 -13.76
CA ILE A 100 26.52 -3.37 -13.42
C ILE A 100 27.74 -3.75 -14.22
N HIS A 101 28.20 -2.82 -15.05
CA HIS A 101 29.41 -2.97 -15.85
C HIS A 101 30.49 -2.06 -15.29
N THR A 102 31.59 -2.66 -14.86
CA THR A 102 32.80 -1.94 -14.42
C THR A 102 33.99 -2.42 -15.24
N GLY A 103 34.96 -1.54 -15.47
CA GLY A 103 36.14 -1.91 -16.25
C GLY A 103 37.07 -0.73 -16.50
N SER A 104 38.37 -1.01 -16.51
CA SER A 104 39.44 -0.02 -16.71
C SER A 104 39.48 0.58 -18.12
N SER A 105 38.80 -0.03 -19.09
CA SER A 105 38.73 0.44 -20.49
C SER A 105 37.63 1.47 -20.75
N MET A 106 36.81 1.81 -19.75
CA MET A 106 35.71 2.75 -19.94
C MET A 106 36.20 4.20 -19.94
N GLN A 107 35.91 4.95 -21.00
CA GLN A 107 36.24 6.37 -21.09
C GLN A 107 35.22 7.22 -20.33
N ASN A 108 35.70 8.13 -19.47
CA ASN A 108 34.91 9.13 -18.75
C ASN A 108 33.87 8.56 -17.77
N THR A 109 34.03 7.32 -17.32
CA THR A 109 33.24 6.69 -16.26
C THR A 109 34.02 5.55 -15.63
N GLN A 110 33.79 5.25 -14.35
CA GLN A 110 34.32 4.04 -13.69
C GLN A 110 33.41 2.82 -13.90
N GLY A 111 32.22 3.03 -14.46
CA GLY A 111 31.26 1.98 -14.77
C GLY A 111 29.85 2.51 -14.97
N THR A 112 28.94 1.64 -15.37
CA THR A 112 27.56 2.00 -15.68
C THR A 112 26.60 1.01 -15.05
N ILE A 113 25.46 1.54 -14.62
CA ILE A 113 24.29 0.77 -14.22
C ILE A 113 23.31 0.82 -15.39
N MET A 114 22.87 -0.35 -15.85
CA MET A 114 21.96 -0.50 -16.99
C MET A 114 20.71 -1.26 -16.57
N ASP A 115 19.58 -0.91 -17.16
CA ASP A 115 18.39 -1.76 -17.04
C ASP A 115 18.56 -3.05 -17.84
N LYS A 116 17.66 -4.03 -17.62
CA LYS A 116 17.68 -5.31 -18.34
C LYS A 116 17.42 -5.19 -19.84
N GLN A 117 17.04 -4.02 -20.33
CA GLN A 117 16.92 -3.71 -21.76
C GLN A 117 18.22 -3.12 -22.33
N GLY A 118 19.29 -3.06 -21.53
CA GLY A 118 20.61 -2.55 -21.94
C GLY A 118 20.71 -1.03 -21.97
N ARG A 119 19.72 -0.29 -21.47
CA ARG A 119 19.75 1.18 -21.43
C ARG A 119 20.47 1.65 -20.18
N THR A 120 21.38 2.60 -20.32
CA THR A 120 22.06 3.21 -19.16
C THR A 120 21.07 4.02 -18.32
N VAL A 121 21.01 3.70 -17.03
CA VAL A 121 20.17 4.39 -16.03
C VAL A 121 21.00 5.29 -15.13
N ALA A 122 22.25 4.92 -14.86
CA ALA A 122 23.19 5.71 -14.08
C ALA A 122 24.64 5.38 -14.47
N TYR A 123 25.58 6.23 -14.07
CA TYR A 123 27.01 5.97 -14.23
C TYR A 123 27.80 6.31 -12.96
N PHE A 124 28.97 5.71 -12.83
CA PHE A 124 29.90 5.99 -11.75
C PHE A 124 30.83 7.14 -12.10
N ASP A 125 30.91 8.13 -11.20
CA ASP A 125 31.66 9.36 -11.41
C ASP A 125 33.15 9.06 -11.69
N PRO A 126 33.71 9.47 -12.83
CA PRO A 126 35.11 9.21 -13.16
C PRO A 126 36.10 9.81 -12.15
N HIS A 127 35.69 10.82 -11.39
CA HIS A 127 36.50 11.49 -10.37
C HIS A 127 36.07 11.13 -8.94
N GLY A 128 35.06 10.27 -8.79
CA GLY A 128 34.60 9.79 -7.50
C GLY A 128 35.59 8.81 -6.86
N LYS A 129 35.60 8.76 -5.52
CA LYS A 129 36.18 7.63 -4.80
C LYS A 129 35.22 6.44 -4.90
N PHE A 130 35.78 5.25 -5.15
CA PHE A 130 35.01 4.01 -5.37
C PHE A 130 34.01 4.14 -6.54
N PHE A 131 33.15 3.13 -6.73
CA PHE A 131 32.07 3.18 -7.73
C PHE A 131 30.91 4.09 -7.26
N GLN A 132 31.18 5.40 -7.13
CA GLN A 132 30.20 6.37 -6.67
C GLN A 132 29.24 6.77 -7.80
N VAL A 133 27.94 6.62 -7.60
CA VAL A 133 26.92 7.04 -8.56
C VAL A 133 26.89 8.56 -8.70
N ARG A 134 26.83 9.06 -9.95
CA ARG A 134 26.65 10.48 -10.21
C ARG A 134 25.20 10.92 -9.97
N LEU A 135 24.96 11.62 -8.87
CA LEU A 135 23.68 12.26 -8.59
C LEU A 135 23.40 13.44 -9.53
N SER A 136 22.12 13.67 -9.77
CA SER A 136 21.62 14.92 -10.33
C SER A 136 21.70 16.01 -9.26
N GLY A 137 22.26 17.17 -9.63
CA GLY A 137 22.19 18.36 -8.79
C GLY A 137 20.92 19.17 -9.04
N PRO A 138 20.72 20.29 -8.32
CA PRO A 138 19.62 21.20 -8.57
C PRO A 138 19.63 21.72 -10.02
N PRO A 139 18.44 21.95 -10.62
CA PRO A 139 17.11 21.85 -10.02
C PRO A 139 16.50 20.43 -10.01
N VAL A 140 17.14 19.45 -10.65
CA VAL A 140 16.56 18.11 -10.85
C VAL A 140 16.70 17.23 -9.61
N GLY A 141 17.86 17.24 -8.97
CA GLY A 141 18.10 16.55 -7.71
C GLY A 141 18.36 17.50 -6.55
N PRO A 142 18.41 16.97 -5.32
CA PRO A 142 18.54 17.79 -4.13
C PRO A 142 19.91 18.48 -4.04
N ARG A 143 19.97 19.52 -3.21
CA ARG A 143 21.26 19.99 -2.68
C ARG A 143 21.77 18.94 -1.70
N VAL A 144 23.04 18.58 -1.83
CA VAL A 144 23.69 17.53 -1.03
C VAL A 144 24.92 18.11 -0.32
N GLY A 145 25.34 17.44 0.75
CA GLY A 145 26.52 17.83 1.53
C GLY A 145 27.83 17.56 0.78
N PRO A 146 28.98 17.85 1.42
CA PRO A 146 30.29 17.49 0.90
C PRO A 146 30.50 15.96 0.92
N THR A 147 31.49 15.48 0.16
CA THR A 147 31.94 14.09 0.26
C THR A 147 32.43 13.79 1.68
N PRO A 148 32.06 12.65 2.28
CA PRO A 148 32.50 12.27 3.63
C PRO A 148 33.90 11.63 3.64
N PHE A 149 34.50 11.40 2.46
CA PHE A 149 35.74 10.65 2.35
C PHE A 149 36.97 11.54 2.48
N ASP A 150 37.83 11.20 3.44
CA ASP A 150 39.17 11.75 3.57
C ASP A 150 40.05 11.19 2.42
N PRO A 151 40.72 12.05 1.62
CA PRO A 151 41.67 11.63 0.60
C PRO A 151 42.76 10.68 1.09
N SER A 152 43.25 10.86 2.32
CA SER A 152 44.38 10.14 2.91
C SER A 152 44.01 8.80 3.57
N ALA A 153 42.73 8.60 3.90
CA ALA A 153 42.26 7.38 4.55
C ALA A 153 42.00 6.26 3.54
N MET A 154 42.35 5.04 3.95
CA MET A 154 41.97 3.81 3.27
C MET A 154 40.68 3.29 3.87
N TYR A 155 39.67 3.05 3.03
CA TYR A 155 38.36 2.56 3.47
C TYR A 155 38.06 1.19 2.89
N TRP A 156 37.40 0.36 3.69
CA TRP A 156 36.81 -0.90 3.26
C TRP A 156 35.32 -0.90 3.58
N ILE A 157 34.51 -0.37 2.65
CA ILE A 157 33.09 -0.09 2.90
C ILE A 157 32.22 -1.20 2.31
N ASN A 158 31.50 -1.89 3.19
CA ASN A 158 30.43 -2.79 2.82
C ASN A 158 29.42 -2.91 3.97
N VAL A 159 28.22 -3.36 3.64
CA VAL A 159 27.13 -3.56 4.61
C VAL A 159 26.60 -4.98 4.49
N ARG A 160 26.58 -5.69 5.61
CA ARG A 160 26.05 -7.04 5.73
C ARG A 160 24.89 -7.04 6.71
N TRP A 161 23.68 -7.25 6.20
CA TRP A 161 22.53 -7.58 7.03
C TRP A 161 22.51 -9.08 7.28
N ALA A 162 22.32 -9.52 8.52
CA ALA A 162 22.30 -10.93 8.86
C ALA A 162 20.97 -11.57 8.45
N ASP A 163 20.98 -12.87 8.11
CA ASP A 163 19.75 -13.59 7.76
C ASP A 163 18.76 -13.59 8.92
N SER A 164 19.24 -13.73 10.17
CA SER A 164 18.40 -13.63 11.36
C SER A 164 17.70 -12.28 11.53
N GLU A 165 18.32 -11.19 11.07
CA GLU A 165 17.71 -9.85 11.11
C GLU A 165 16.71 -9.65 9.96
N ARG A 166 17.01 -10.20 8.78
CA ARG A 166 16.07 -10.26 7.65
C ARG A 166 14.82 -11.05 8.00
N GLU A 167 14.98 -12.25 8.57
CA GLU A 167 13.87 -13.12 8.98
C GLU A 167 12.96 -12.43 10.01
N LYS A 168 13.53 -11.74 11.00
CA LYS A 168 12.76 -10.92 11.95
C LYS A 168 11.94 -9.84 11.25
N TRP A 169 12.54 -9.14 10.29
CA TRP A 169 11.85 -8.12 9.52
C TRP A 169 10.70 -8.70 8.70
N GLU A 170 10.96 -9.79 7.97
CA GLU A 170 9.96 -10.48 7.15
C GLU A 170 8.80 -11.00 8.01
N ALA A 171 9.09 -11.61 9.16
CA ALA A 171 8.07 -12.06 10.11
C ALA A 171 7.26 -10.88 10.70
N SER A 172 7.92 -9.77 11.04
CA SER A 172 7.23 -8.55 11.50
C SER A 172 6.33 -7.95 10.43
N ARG A 173 6.79 -7.93 9.17
CA ARG A 173 6.02 -7.40 8.05
C ARG A 173 4.82 -8.29 7.72
N ALA A 174 5.00 -9.61 7.72
CA ALA A 174 3.90 -10.56 7.58
C ALA A 174 2.89 -10.43 8.72
N GLY A 175 3.37 -10.28 9.96
CA GLY A 175 2.52 -10.01 11.12
C GLY A 175 1.76 -8.68 11.05
N GLN A 176 2.36 -7.64 10.47
CA GLN A 176 1.66 -6.36 10.23
C GLN A 176 0.64 -6.46 9.09
N ALA A 177 0.94 -7.20 8.02
CA ALA A 177 -0.01 -7.43 6.93
C ALA A 177 -1.21 -8.31 7.35
N LEU A 178 -1.03 -9.16 8.36
CA LEU A 178 -2.08 -10.01 8.94
C LEU A 178 -2.81 -9.34 10.12
N ARG A 179 -2.32 -8.21 10.63
CA ARG A 179 -3.08 -7.42 11.60
C ARG A 179 -4.16 -6.68 10.82
N PRO A 180 -5.45 -6.86 11.16
CA PRO A 180 -6.46 -5.90 10.74
C PRO A 180 -5.93 -4.53 11.13
N ALA A 181 -5.83 -3.59 10.18
CA ALA A 181 -5.67 -2.19 10.54
C ALA A 181 -6.80 -1.92 11.53
N GLU A 182 -6.53 -1.42 12.76
CA GLU A 182 -7.64 -1.09 13.67
C GLU A 182 -8.56 -0.13 12.94
N VAL A 183 -9.69 -0.64 12.43
CA VAL A 183 -10.54 0.13 11.55
C VAL A 183 -11.40 0.98 12.47
N GLY A 184 -10.85 2.15 12.81
CA GLY A 184 -11.54 3.13 13.62
C GLY A 184 -12.96 3.41 13.09
N PRO A 185 -13.89 3.79 13.97
CA PRO A 185 -15.30 3.98 13.63
C PRO A 185 -15.48 4.94 12.45
N LEU A 186 -16.58 4.78 11.72
CA LEU A 186 -16.89 5.62 10.57
C LEU A 186 -16.84 7.11 10.92
N SER A 187 -16.08 7.88 10.13
CA SER A 187 -16.04 9.34 10.23
C SER A 187 -17.37 9.97 9.83
N THR A 188 -17.51 11.27 10.08
CA THR A 188 -18.75 11.99 9.74
C THR A 188 -18.93 12.07 8.22
N GLU A 189 -17.83 12.26 7.50
CA GLU A 189 -17.75 12.31 6.04
C GLU A 189 -18.09 10.95 5.42
N GLU A 190 -17.54 9.86 5.96
CA GLU A 190 -17.85 8.49 5.55
C GLU A 190 -19.34 8.18 5.72
N LYS A 191 -19.95 8.60 6.84
CA LYS A 191 -21.39 8.45 7.09
C LYS A 191 -22.25 9.26 6.12
N GLN A 192 -21.85 10.48 5.80
CA GLN A 192 -22.56 11.32 4.84
C GLN A 192 -22.48 10.74 3.43
N TRP A 193 -21.31 10.24 3.03
CA TRP A 193 -21.13 9.58 1.75
C TRP A 193 -21.98 8.31 1.65
N LEU A 194 -21.96 7.46 2.68
CA LEU A 194 -22.82 6.28 2.76
C LEU A 194 -24.31 6.64 2.66
N LYS A 195 -24.74 7.71 3.35
CA LYS A 195 -26.12 8.19 3.28
C LYS A 195 -26.48 8.68 1.87
N LYS A 196 -25.57 9.39 1.21
CA LYS A 196 -25.78 9.98 -0.12
C LYS A 196 -25.78 8.91 -1.23
N HIS A 197 -24.87 7.96 -1.18
CA HIS A 197 -24.64 7.00 -2.28
C HIS A 197 -25.30 5.64 -2.06
N TRP A 198 -25.53 5.23 -0.80
CA TRP A 198 -26.03 3.89 -0.46
C TRP A 198 -27.25 3.91 0.45
N GLY A 199 -27.72 5.09 0.86
CA GLY A 199 -28.86 5.23 1.77
C GLY A 199 -28.57 4.86 3.23
N GLY A 200 -27.29 4.69 3.59
CA GLY A 200 -26.82 4.45 4.97
C GLY A 200 -25.97 3.18 5.14
N GLU A 201 -25.34 3.05 6.32
CA GLU A 201 -24.44 1.93 6.65
C GLU A 201 -25.13 0.57 6.53
N PHE A 202 -26.37 0.44 7.02
CA PHE A 202 -27.13 -0.81 6.94
C PHE A 202 -27.28 -1.32 5.51
N LYS A 203 -27.73 -0.46 4.59
CA LYS A 203 -27.95 -0.83 3.19
C LYS A 203 -26.64 -1.15 2.47
N PHE A 204 -25.58 -0.41 2.79
CA PHE A 204 -24.24 -0.68 2.27
C PHE A 204 -23.68 -2.03 2.75
N LEU A 205 -23.82 -2.36 4.03
CA LEU A 205 -23.39 -3.66 4.55
C LEU A 205 -24.22 -4.79 3.94
N ALA A 206 -25.55 -4.64 3.93
CA ALA A 206 -26.45 -5.62 3.35
C ALA A 206 -26.17 -5.88 1.85
N SER A 207 -25.85 -4.85 1.06
CA SER A 207 -25.52 -5.00 -0.36
C SER A 207 -24.20 -5.76 -0.60
N HIS A 208 -23.33 -5.84 0.40
CA HIS A 208 -22.07 -6.59 0.35
C HIS A 208 -22.15 -7.92 1.13
N GLY A 209 -23.35 -8.34 1.55
CA GLY A 209 -23.56 -9.57 2.30
C GLY A 209 -23.03 -9.55 3.75
N LEU A 210 -22.83 -8.35 4.31
CA LEU A 210 -22.29 -8.10 5.64
C LEU A 210 -23.41 -7.75 6.63
N ASN A 211 -23.30 -8.19 7.88
CA ASN A 211 -24.33 -7.99 8.90
C ASN A 211 -23.98 -6.83 9.86
N ILE A 212 -24.86 -5.83 9.96
CA ILE A 212 -24.65 -4.67 10.85
C ILE A 212 -24.56 -5.03 12.34
N ASN A 213 -25.08 -6.19 12.75
CA ASN A 213 -25.07 -6.63 14.14
C ASN A 213 -23.79 -7.39 14.52
N LYS A 214 -22.90 -7.67 13.56
CA LYS A 214 -21.60 -8.30 13.79
C LYS A 214 -20.51 -7.26 13.65
N GLU A 215 -19.77 -6.96 14.73
CA GLU A 215 -18.73 -5.94 14.68
C GLU A 215 -17.60 -6.29 13.69
N GLU A 216 -17.31 -7.59 13.53
CA GLU A 216 -16.37 -8.10 12.52
C GLU A 216 -16.82 -7.73 11.09
N ASP A 217 -18.08 -7.97 10.76
CA ASP A 217 -18.65 -7.59 9.45
C ASP A 217 -18.73 -6.07 9.27
N ARG A 218 -18.96 -5.30 10.35
CA ARG A 218 -18.91 -3.83 10.30
C ARG A 218 -17.48 -3.34 10.06
N GLU A 219 -16.48 -3.99 10.64
CA GLU A 219 -15.07 -3.71 10.40
C GLU A 219 -14.69 -4.00 8.95
N GLU A 220 -15.09 -5.16 8.42
CA GLU A 220 -14.92 -5.51 7.01
C GLU A 220 -15.61 -4.50 6.09
N GLY A 221 -16.83 -4.08 6.42
CA GLY A 221 -17.53 -3.04 5.67
C GLY A 221 -16.81 -1.70 5.64
N ARG A 222 -16.17 -1.29 6.75
CA ARG A 222 -15.36 -0.07 6.79
C ARG A 222 -14.13 -0.17 5.88
N ILE A 223 -13.52 -1.35 5.76
CA ILE A 223 -12.41 -1.60 4.82
C ILE A 223 -12.88 -1.44 3.38
N ILE A 224 -14.01 -2.05 3.02
CA ILE A 224 -14.58 -1.96 1.66
C ILE A 224 -14.93 -0.51 1.32
N LEU A 225 -15.58 0.21 2.24
CA LEU A 225 -15.95 1.62 2.05
C LEU A 225 -14.72 2.49 1.75
N ARG A 226 -13.66 2.35 2.57
CA ARG A 226 -12.44 3.14 2.41
C ARG A 226 -11.71 2.82 1.11
N ALA A 227 -11.76 1.56 0.66
CA ALA A 227 -11.24 1.16 -0.65
C ALA A 227 -12.03 1.81 -1.81
N ILE A 228 -13.36 1.88 -1.71
CA ILE A 228 -14.21 2.54 -2.71
C ILE A 228 -13.92 4.05 -2.77
N LEU A 229 -13.82 4.70 -1.60
CA LEU A 229 -13.54 6.14 -1.51
C LEU A 229 -12.17 6.49 -2.12
N ALA A 230 -11.13 5.71 -1.80
CA ALA A 230 -9.79 5.90 -2.36
C ALA A 230 -9.72 5.72 -3.90
N GLY A 231 -10.71 5.03 -4.49
CA GLY A 231 -10.85 4.89 -5.95
C GLY A 231 -11.65 6.00 -6.64
N SER A 232 -12.28 6.91 -5.88
CA SER A 232 -13.23 7.90 -6.42
C SER A 232 -12.68 9.33 -6.59
N ASP A 233 -11.40 9.58 -6.28
CA ASP A 233 -10.75 10.90 -6.37
C ASP A 233 -10.43 11.38 -7.82
N GLY A 234 -11.26 10.99 -8.79
CA GLY A 234 -11.16 11.42 -10.18
C GLY A 234 -12.51 11.86 -10.72
N ASP A 235 -12.62 13.18 -10.96
CA ASP A 235 -13.63 13.88 -11.77
C ASP A 235 -14.83 14.49 -11.04
N ASP A 236 -14.64 15.71 -10.54
CA ASP A 236 -15.69 16.73 -10.41
C ASP A 236 -15.78 17.48 -11.76
N SER A 237 -16.90 17.38 -12.48
CA SER A 237 -17.70 18.53 -12.94
C SER A 237 -18.80 18.15 -13.94
N ASP A 238 -20.00 18.63 -13.59
CA ASP A 238 -21.03 19.22 -14.43
C ASP A 238 -22.31 18.44 -14.79
N ASP A 239 -23.36 19.24 -14.65
CA ASP A 239 -24.79 19.01 -14.64
C ASP A 239 -25.31 18.63 -16.03
N SER A 240 -26.05 17.52 -16.13
CA SER A 240 -27.16 17.43 -17.06
C SER A 240 -28.15 16.36 -16.60
N ASP A 241 -29.27 16.86 -16.10
CA ASP A 241 -30.61 16.32 -16.22
C ASP A 241 -30.74 15.20 -17.28
N ILE A 242 -30.67 13.93 -16.84
CA ILE A 242 -31.17 12.80 -17.62
C ILE A 242 -32.15 12.04 -16.74
N GLY A 243 -33.40 12.12 -17.17
CA GLY A 243 -34.57 11.62 -16.48
C GLY A 243 -34.45 10.18 -16.01
N ARG A 244 -35.02 9.95 -14.82
CA ARG A 244 -35.38 8.63 -14.31
C ARG A 244 -36.23 7.90 -15.35
N ASP A 245 -35.64 6.89 -15.97
CA ASP A 245 -36.38 5.76 -16.50
C ASP A 245 -35.44 4.55 -16.46
N TYR A 246 -35.40 3.87 -15.29
CA TYR A 246 -34.88 2.52 -15.22
C TYR A 246 -36.04 1.58 -15.54
N PRO A 247 -36.06 0.93 -16.71
CA PRO A 247 -37.13 0.02 -17.09
C PRO A 247 -37.11 -1.19 -16.18
N ASN A 248 -38.32 -1.69 -15.85
CA ASN A 248 -38.61 -2.97 -15.21
C ASN A 248 -37.48 -3.99 -15.34
N ASP A 249 -36.83 -4.27 -14.21
CA ASP A 249 -35.93 -5.40 -14.08
C ASP A 249 -36.79 -6.61 -13.68
N ASP A 250 -37.35 -7.28 -14.68
CA ASP A 250 -37.93 -8.63 -14.59
C ASP A 250 -36.82 -9.64 -14.27
N ARG A 251 -36.14 -9.49 -13.12
CA ARG A 251 -35.24 -10.53 -12.62
C ARG A 251 -36.08 -11.72 -12.25
N GLN A 252 -35.90 -12.80 -12.99
CA GLN A 252 -36.43 -14.15 -12.68
C GLN A 252 -36.21 -14.54 -11.21
N GLU A 253 -35.14 -14.02 -10.59
CA GLU A 253 -34.74 -14.25 -9.20
C GLU A 253 -35.61 -13.50 -8.18
N GLY A 254 -36.04 -12.27 -8.50
CA GLY A 254 -36.95 -11.50 -7.63
C GLY A 254 -38.35 -12.12 -7.61
N GLN A 255 -38.81 -12.64 -8.75
CA GLN A 255 -40.06 -13.40 -8.84
C GLN A 255 -40.00 -14.72 -8.07
N LEU A 256 -38.83 -15.37 -8.03
CA LEU A 256 -38.62 -16.58 -7.22
C LEU A 256 -38.69 -16.26 -5.72
N ALA A 257 -38.02 -15.20 -5.26
CA ALA A 257 -38.11 -14.79 -3.85
C ALA A 257 -39.53 -14.34 -3.47
N ASP A 258 -40.20 -13.55 -4.34
CA ASP A 258 -41.57 -13.09 -4.11
C ASP A 258 -42.57 -14.25 -4.00
N SER A 259 -42.33 -15.37 -4.69
CA SER A 259 -43.21 -16.55 -4.65
C SER A 259 -43.32 -17.21 -3.27
N TYR A 260 -42.40 -16.89 -2.36
CA TYR A 260 -42.39 -17.43 -1.00
C TYR A 260 -43.15 -16.57 0.00
N PHE A 261 -43.63 -15.38 -0.34
CA PHE A 261 -44.33 -14.51 0.61
C PHE A 261 -45.79 -14.31 0.16
N ASP A 262 -46.70 -14.17 1.12
CA ASP A 262 -48.07 -13.79 0.79
C ASP A 262 -48.20 -12.29 0.46
N ALA A 263 -49.39 -11.86 0.05
CA ALA A 263 -49.60 -10.48 -0.40
C ALA A 263 -49.34 -9.44 0.70
N ASP A 264 -49.68 -9.76 1.95
CA ASP A 264 -49.54 -8.85 3.08
C ASP A 264 -48.08 -8.77 3.53
N GLU A 265 -47.39 -9.91 3.54
CA GLU A 265 -45.94 -10.01 3.78
C GLU A 265 -45.15 -9.26 2.70
N LEU A 266 -45.51 -9.40 1.42
CA LEU A 266 -44.89 -8.68 0.31
C LEU A 266 -45.12 -7.17 0.40
N GLU A 267 -46.31 -6.72 0.80
CA GLU A 267 -46.57 -5.30 0.98
C GLU A 267 -45.70 -4.73 2.10
N PHE A 268 -45.60 -5.42 3.24
CA PHE A 268 -44.71 -5.05 4.33
C PHE A 268 -43.24 -5.02 3.88
N ILE A 269 -42.77 -6.07 3.21
CA ILE A 269 -41.41 -6.17 2.69
C ILE A 269 -41.11 -5.05 1.70
N LYS A 270 -41.98 -4.79 0.73
CA LYS A 270 -41.79 -3.72 -0.26
C LYS A 270 -41.75 -2.35 0.40
N LYS A 271 -42.60 -2.12 1.41
CA LYS A 271 -42.65 -0.87 2.16
C LYS A 271 -41.40 -0.62 3.01
N HIS A 272 -40.84 -1.65 3.64
CA HIS A 272 -39.76 -1.51 4.62
C HIS A 272 -38.36 -1.84 4.08
N TYR A 273 -38.26 -2.74 3.10
CA TYR A 273 -37.00 -3.28 2.56
C TYR A 273 -36.87 -3.08 1.04
N GLY A 274 -37.95 -2.75 0.32
CA GLY A 274 -37.95 -2.46 -1.11
C GLY A 274 -38.35 -3.68 -1.95
N ASP A 275 -37.67 -4.81 -1.78
CA ASP A 275 -37.97 -6.08 -2.44
C ASP A 275 -37.59 -7.30 -1.58
N SER A 276 -38.11 -8.48 -1.94
CA SER A 276 -37.95 -9.72 -1.17
C SER A 276 -36.53 -10.27 -1.16
N LEU A 277 -35.74 -10.04 -2.22
CA LEU A 277 -34.32 -10.41 -2.26
C LEU A 277 -33.54 -9.60 -1.23
N THR A 278 -33.76 -8.30 -1.20
CA THR A 278 -33.13 -7.36 -0.26
C THR A 278 -33.53 -7.69 1.17
N PHE A 279 -34.79 -8.04 1.42
CA PHE A 279 -35.24 -8.55 2.73
C PHE A 279 -34.48 -9.81 3.14
N MET A 280 -34.49 -10.86 2.32
CA MET A 280 -33.82 -12.13 2.66
C MET A 280 -32.32 -11.94 2.90
N PHE A 281 -31.63 -11.17 2.06
CA PHE A 281 -30.20 -10.89 2.23
C PHE A 281 -29.90 -10.06 3.48
N SER A 282 -30.82 -9.20 3.92
CA SER A 282 -30.66 -8.44 5.16
C SER A 282 -30.57 -9.33 6.40
N PHE A 283 -31.11 -10.55 6.33
CA PHE A 283 -31.03 -11.57 7.39
C PHE A 283 -30.03 -12.69 7.07
N GLY A 284 -29.24 -12.54 6.00
CA GLY A 284 -28.26 -13.55 5.56
C GLY A 284 -28.85 -14.77 4.88
N LEU A 285 -30.15 -14.73 4.55
CA LEU A 285 -30.94 -15.85 4.02
C LEU A 285 -30.81 -15.95 2.50
N LYS A 286 -30.82 -17.16 1.96
CA LYS A 286 -30.69 -17.45 0.53
C LYS A 286 -32.03 -17.88 -0.07
N PHE A 287 -32.55 -17.09 -1.02
CA PHE A 287 -33.84 -17.32 -1.71
C PHE A 287 -33.96 -18.66 -2.47
N TYR A 288 -32.86 -19.35 -2.70
CA TYR A 288 -32.82 -20.67 -3.36
C TYR A 288 -32.70 -21.84 -2.38
N LYS A 289 -32.72 -21.59 -1.07
CA LYS A 289 -32.73 -22.63 -0.03
C LYS A 289 -34.08 -22.62 0.67
N ALA A 290 -34.78 -23.75 0.64
CA ALA A 290 -36.11 -23.87 1.23
C ALA A 290 -36.11 -23.58 2.75
N GLU A 291 -35.08 -24.00 3.48
CA GLU A 291 -34.92 -23.74 4.91
C GLU A 291 -34.83 -22.23 5.20
N ASP A 292 -33.98 -21.52 4.46
CA ASP A 292 -33.82 -20.07 4.55
C ASP A 292 -35.10 -19.31 4.11
N CYS A 293 -35.90 -19.84 3.18
CA CYS A 293 -37.19 -19.25 2.80
C CYS A 293 -38.23 -19.39 3.92
N GLU A 294 -38.31 -20.54 4.60
CA GLU A 294 -39.20 -20.74 5.74
C GLU A 294 -38.77 -19.89 6.95
N GLU A 295 -37.45 -19.74 7.16
CA GLU A 295 -36.93 -18.81 8.16
C GLU A 295 -37.28 -17.36 7.83
N ALA A 296 -37.18 -16.95 6.56
CA ALA A 296 -37.56 -15.61 6.12
C ALA A 296 -39.06 -15.32 6.37
N LYS A 297 -39.93 -16.31 6.16
CA LYS A 297 -41.36 -16.22 6.51
C LYS A 297 -41.57 -16.05 8.01
N SER A 298 -40.89 -16.86 8.82
CA SER A 298 -41.01 -16.77 10.27
C SER A 298 -40.59 -15.38 10.78
N ILE A 299 -39.52 -14.82 10.21
CA ILE A 299 -39.02 -13.49 10.53
C ILE A 299 -40.03 -12.40 10.13
N VAL A 300 -40.56 -12.40 8.91
CA VAL A 300 -41.52 -11.36 8.48
C VAL A 300 -42.83 -11.45 9.27
N SER A 301 -43.33 -12.66 9.51
CA SER A 301 -44.53 -12.90 10.32
C SER A 301 -44.37 -12.39 11.76
N SER A 302 -43.20 -12.62 12.39
CA SER A 302 -42.88 -12.10 13.73
C SER A 302 -42.79 -10.57 13.76
N MET A 303 -42.26 -9.95 12.70
CA MET A 303 -42.19 -8.49 12.58
C MET A 303 -43.56 -7.83 12.36
N MET A 304 -44.49 -8.53 11.70
CA MET A 304 -45.84 -8.04 11.46
C MET A 304 -46.76 -8.22 12.66
N ASN A 305 -46.55 -9.25 13.50
CA ASN A 305 -47.39 -9.57 14.66
C ASN A 305 -46.57 -9.77 15.95
N PRO A 306 -46.08 -8.69 16.58
CA PRO A 306 -45.20 -8.76 17.75
C PRO A 306 -45.88 -9.24 19.06
N ASP A 307 -47.20 -9.47 19.09
CA ASP A 307 -47.98 -9.74 20.32
C ASP A 307 -48.67 -11.13 20.36
N ASN A 308 -47.99 -12.21 19.94
CA ASN A 308 -48.52 -13.58 20.05
C ASN A 308 -47.64 -14.54 20.87
N ASP A 309 -46.87 -14.02 21.83
CA ASP A 309 -46.33 -14.82 22.94
C ASP A 309 -47.21 -14.59 24.18
N ASP A 310 -48.36 -15.26 24.18
CA ASP A 310 -49.24 -15.34 25.34
C ASP A 310 -48.60 -16.27 26.39
N TYR A 311 -48.55 -15.76 27.63
CA TYR A 311 -47.98 -16.42 28.79
C TYR A 311 -48.75 -17.71 29.13
N ALA A 312 -48.16 -18.87 28.90
CA ALA A 312 -48.52 -20.08 29.64
C ALA A 312 -47.86 -20.01 31.04
N SER A 313 -48.65 -19.60 32.02
CA SER A 313 -48.32 -19.75 33.45
C SER A 313 -48.71 -21.16 33.90
N ASP A 314 -47.79 -21.86 34.55
CA ASP A 314 -48.10 -22.94 35.51
C ASP A 314 -48.79 -22.35 36.76
#